data_AF-A0A7S2P3L9-F1
#
_entry.id   AF-A0A7S2P3L9-F1
#
_cell.length_a   1.000
_cell.length_b   1.000
_cell.length_c   1.000
_cell.angle_alpha   90.00
_cell.angle_beta   90.00
_cell.angle_gamma   90.00
#
_symmetry.space_group_name_H-M   'P 1'
#
loop_
_entity.id
_entity.type
_entity.pdbx_description
1 polymer ?
#
loop_
_entity_poly.entity_id
_entity_poly.type
_entity_poly.pdbx_seq_one_letter_code
_entity_poly.pdbx_strand_id
1 'polypeptide(L)'
;YDLVHVLPHYVSKHVKGVSWRILISTTGHNHQVFHYDSDEATDYAMKDVPLITPILSTVTYLSDSGEPTLILDTSQLTNDTIYHPTNAYVSMPKKNKHLAFDSRLFHGSSGPLFVGKEGDVRIAIGTNFHTQRSLETIYSKRHRLMKQYVHRPLEVRSEEATPPIDMRECVAEREDEPVIKPWNTDDNVGDPLRENWTSFQIKTNHQGRSFFASDRYKKSNITMQLPIDWILEQARHDMGCTLSITLERSDFNVSHHRDENYRPKPKIRNKEAKLVAREMLLKRCQIYPDGLLSMNPPLNVNVCPQLLGSNR
;
A
#
# COMPACT_ATOMS: atom_id res chain seq x y z
N TYR A 1 -13.15 -10.23 17.53
CA TYR A 1 -12.14 -9.30 18.08
C TYR A 1 -12.29 -7.99 17.34
N ASP A 2 -12.62 -6.96 18.09
CA ASP A 2 -13.38 -5.81 17.62
C ASP A 2 -12.48 -4.82 16.86
N LEU A 3 -12.51 -4.89 15.52
CA LEU A 3 -11.79 -3.93 14.66
C LEU A 3 -12.29 -2.49 14.86
N VAL A 4 -13.42 -2.29 15.54
CA VAL A 4 -13.99 -0.97 15.85
C VAL A 4 -13.05 -0.11 16.70
N HIS A 5 -12.17 -0.72 17.50
CA HIS A 5 -11.18 0.01 18.30
C HIS A 5 -9.87 0.30 17.57
N VAL A 6 -9.67 -0.28 16.38
CA VAL A 6 -8.42 -0.18 15.61
C VAL A 6 -8.63 0.54 14.28
N LEU A 7 -9.82 0.39 13.70
CA LEU A 7 -10.20 0.95 12.41
C LEU A 7 -11.38 1.89 12.60
N PRO A 8 -11.50 2.94 11.77
CA PRO A 8 -12.70 3.74 11.74
C PRO A 8 -13.96 2.88 11.58
N HIS A 9 -15.04 3.23 12.31
CA HIS A 9 -16.27 2.43 12.36
C HIS A 9 -16.85 2.15 10.96
N TYR A 10 -16.77 3.12 10.05
CA TYR A 10 -17.23 2.96 8.67
C TYR A 10 -16.39 1.95 7.87
N VAL A 11 -15.10 1.75 8.17
CA VAL A 11 -14.25 0.71 7.55
C VAL A 11 -14.57 -0.64 8.16
N SER A 12 -14.55 -0.73 9.50
CA SER A 12 -14.65 -1.99 10.24
C SER A 12 -15.93 -2.78 9.92
N LYS A 13 -17.08 -2.11 9.75
CA LYS A 13 -18.36 -2.76 9.37
C LYS A 13 -18.31 -3.50 8.03
N HIS A 14 -17.42 -3.06 7.13
CA HIS A 14 -17.25 -3.65 5.81
C HIS A 14 -16.15 -4.71 5.75
N VAL A 15 -15.27 -4.81 6.75
CA VAL A 15 -14.20 -5.82 6.78
C VAL A 15 -14.83 -7.21 6.91
N LYS A 16 -14.47 -8.11 5.97
CA LYS A 16 -14.83 -9.53 5.99
C LYS A 16 -13.61 -10.46 5.91
N GLY A 17 -12.44 -9.92 5.57
CA GLY A 17 -11.20 -10.67 5.49
C GLY A 17 -10.00 -9.81 5.85
N VAL A 18 -8.94 -10.47 6.34
CA VAL A 18 -7.66 -9.84 6.65
C VAL A 18 -6.55 -10.72 6.07
N SER A 19 -5.61 -10.11 5.37
CA SER A 19 -4.35 -10.75 4.97
C SER A 19 -3.19 -10.01 5.62
N TRP A 20 -2.19 -10.74 6.09
CA TRP A 20 -1.03 -10.14 6.76
C TRP A 20 0.26 -10.86 6.34
N ARG A 21 1.37 -10.13 6.40
CA ARG A 21 2.71 -10.62 6.08
C ARG A 21 3.71 -10.03 7.08
N ILE A 22 4.70 -10.83 7.49
CA ILE A 22 5.88 -10.32 8.20
C ILE A 22 6.93 -9.97 7.16
N LEU A 23 7.38 -8.73 7.21
CA LEU A 23 8.36 -8.15 6.33
C LEU A 23 9.67 -8.06 7.10
N ILE A 24 10.65 -8.88 6.72
CA ILE A 24 11.99 -8.88 7.32
C ILE A 24 12.96 -8.41 6.24
N SER A 25 13.69 -7.33 6.51
CA SER A 25 14.72 -6.82 5.61
C SER A 25 15.99 -6.42 6.33
N THR A 26 17.12 -6.53 5.65
CA THR A 26 18.39 -5.97 6.12
C THR A 26 18.53 -4.56 5.59
N THR A 27 18.78 -3.63 6.51
CA THR A 27 18.94 -2.20 6.27
C THR A 27 20.05 -1.96 5.25
N GLY A 28 19.74 -1.16 4.22
CA GLY A 28 20.70 -0.79 3.16
C GLY A 28 20.85 -1.83 2.04
N HIS A 29 20.20 -2.99 2.18
CA HIS A 29 20.29 -4.08 1.20
C HIS A 29 18.95 -4.44 0.55
N ASN A 30 17.83 -3.97 1.11
CA ASN A 30 16.51 -4.38 0.67
C ASN A 30 15.66 -3.19 0.22
N HIS A 31 15.19 -3.26 -1.02
CA HIS A 31 14.20 -2.34 -1.55
C HIS A 31 12.88 -3.10 -1.55
N GLN A 32 11.96 -2.81 -0.61
CA GLN A 32 10.60 -3.26 -0.84
C GLN A 32 10.08 -2.55 -2.07
N VAL A 33 9.67 -3.38 -3.01
CA VAL A 33 9.44 -2.90 -4.35
C VAL A 33 8.11 -2.16 -4.39
N PHE A 34 8.08 -0.98 -5.01
CA PHE A 34 6.88 -0.14 -4.97
C PHE A 34 5.71 -0.80 -5.70
N HIS A 35 4.54 -0.76 -5.07
CA HIS A 35 3.33 -1.42 -5.54
C HIS A 35 2.06 -0.75 -5.05
N TYR A 36 0.93 -1.24 -5.56
CA TYR A 36 -0.38 -1.08 -4.94
C TYR A 36 -0.74 -2.41 -4.28
N ASP A 37 -1.33 -2.36 -3.10
CA ASP A 37 -1.81 -3.56 -2.46
C ASP A 37 -3.01 -4.12 -3.24
N SER A 38 -3.07 -5.43 -3.41
CA SER A 38 -4.13 -6.08 -4.19
C SER A 38 -4.31 -7.53 -3.78
N ASP A 39 -5.44 -8.12 -4.17
CA ASP A 39 -5.60 -9.57 -4.17
C ASP A 39 -4.96 -10.14 -5.45
N GLU A 40 -3.67 -10.46 -5.38
CA GLU A 40 -2.84 -10.90 -6.51
C GLU A 40 -3.42 -12.10 -7.30
N ALA A 41 -4.29 -12.90 -6.66
CA ALA A 41 -4.95 -14.03 -7.32
C ALA A 41 -6.16 -13.62 -8.19
N THR A 42 -6.71 -12.43 -7.96
CA THR A 42 -7.74 -11.81 -8.81
C THR A 42 -7.16 -10.84 -9.83
N ASP A 43 -5.92 -10.40 -9.63
CA ASP A 43 -5.23 -9.53 -10.56
C ASP A 43 -5.27 -10.11 -11.97
N TYR A 44 -5.65 -9.28 -12.93
CA TYR A 44 -5.75 -9.63 -14.34
C TYR A 44 -6.73 -10.77 -14.68
N ALA A 45 -7.54 -11.24 -13.73
CA ALA A 45 -8.57 -12.24 -13.99
C ALA A 45 -9.56 -11.70 -15.03
N MET A 46 -9.91 -10.42 -14.91
CA MET A 46 -10.78 -9.68 -15.83
C MET A 46 -9.97 -8.66 -16.63
N LYS A 47 -10.36 -8.45 -17.90
CA LYS A 47 -9.76 -7.44 -18.76
C LYS A 47 -10.34 -6.08 -18.38
N ASP A 48 -9.53 -5.03 -18.46
CA ASP A 48 -9.96 -3.63 -18.29
C ASP A 48 -10.57 -3.34 -16.89
N VAL A 49 -10.29 -4.18 -15.90
CA VAL A 49 -10.68 -4.01 -14.49
C VAL A 49 -9.46 -3.50 -13.71
N PRO A 50 -9.59 -2.43 -12.89
CA PRO A 50 -8.51 -1.96 -12.02
C PRO A 50 -8.15 -3.02 -10.96
N LEU A 51 -7.02 -2.86 -10.26
CA LEU A 51 -6.69 -3.76 -9.16
C LEU A 51 -7.78 -3.75 -8.09
N ILE A 52 -8.09 -4.95 -7.57
CA ILE A 52 -9.01 -5.09 -6.44
C ILE A 52 -8.18 -4.89 -5.17
N THR A 53 -7.97 -3.62 -4.80
CA THR A 53 -7.14 -3.27 -3.64
C THR A 53 -7.91 -3.44 -2.32
N PRO A 54 -7.26 -3.71 -1.18
CA PRO A 54 -7.91 -3.71 0.13
C PRO A 54 -8.63 -2.37 0.41
N ILE A 55 -9.52 -2.36 1.40
CA ILE A 55 -10.17 -1.11 1.85
C ILE A 55 -9.31 -0.31 2.81
N LEU A 56 -8.27 -0.91 3.38
CA LEU A 56 -7.27 -0.25 4.21
C LEU A 56 -6.02 -1.14 4.26
N SER A 57 -4.85 -0.52 4.18
CA SER A 57 -3.57 -1.16 4.39
C SER A 57 -2.90 -0.57 5.62
N THR A 58 -2.09 -1.38 6.30
CA THR A 58 -1.37 -0.94 7.49
C THR A 58 0.03 -1.52 7.53
N VAL A 59 0.94 -0.79 8.18
CA VAL A 59 2.30 -1.23 8.50
C VAL A 59 2.53 -1.00 9.98
N THR A 60 2.84 -2.05 10.72
CA THR A 60 3.30 -1.96 12.11
C THR A 60 4.78 -2.26 12.18
N TYR A 61 5.58 -1.32 12.64
CA TYR A 61 7.02 -1.54 12.78
C TYR A 61 7.32 -2.28 14.09
N LEU A 62 8.15 -3.31 14.01
CA LEU A 62 8.64 -4.08 15.15
C LEU A 62 10.13 -3.80 15.47
N SER A 63 10.75 -2.92 14.68
CA SER A 63 12.12 -2.43 14.81
C SER A 63 12.17 -0.91 14.75
N ASP A 64 13.22 -0.32 15.33
CA ASP A 64 13.53 1.12 15.26
C ASP A 64 14.45 1.48 14.08
N SER A 65 14.91 0.47 13.33
CA SER A 65 15.83 0.62 12.21
C SER A 65 15.22 0.11 10.91
N GLY A 66 15.80 0.58 9.80
CA GLY A 66 15.46 0.19 8.44
C GLY A 66 14.98 1.33 7.55
N GLU A 67 14.47 0.92 6.38
CA GLU A 67 13.85 1.82 5.42
C GLU A 67 12.45 2.29 5.86
N PRO A 68 12.05 3.55 5.59
CA PRO A 68 10.69 4.01 5.85
C PRO A 68 9.70 3.34 4.90
N THR A 69 8.42 3.46 5.26
CA THR A 69 7.36 3.27 4.26
C THR A 69 7.14 4.61 3.57
N LEU A 70 7.37 4.65 2.26
CA LEU A 70 7.07 5.78 1.39
C LEU A 70 5.71 5.55 0.73
N ILE A 71 4.82 6.53 0.79
CA ILE A 71 3.49 6.51 0.17
C ILE A 71 3.37 7.72 -0.75
N LEU A 72 3.01 7.50 -2.01
CA LEU A 72 2.76 8.57 -2.98
C LEU A 72 1.25 8.71 -3.16
N ASP A 73 0.76 9.94 -3.25
CA ASP A 73 -0.66 10.25 -3.49
C ASP A 73 -1.12 9.97 -4.93
N THR A 74 -0.40 9.12 -5.66
CA THR A 74 -0.84 8.54 -6.92
C THR A 74 -1.68 7.30 -6.68
N SER A 75 -2.86 7.25 -7.30
CA SER A 75 -3.72 6.07 -7.28
C SER A 75 -3.86 5.43 -8.66
N GLN A 76 -3.98 4.10 -8.69
CA GLN A 76 -4.20 3.34 -9.94
C GLN A 76 -5.66 3.32 -10.40
N LEU A 77 -6.40 4.40 -10.13
CA LEU A 77 -7.83 4.48 -10.38
C LEU A 77 -8.17 4.25 -11.87
N THR A 78 -7.28 4.64 -12.79
CA THR A 78 -7.46 4.41 -14.22
C THR A 78 -6.35 3.55 -14.81
N ASN A 79 -6.68 2.63 -15.71
CA ASN A 79 -5.71 1.74 -16.33
C ASN A 79 -4.68 2.47 -17.22
N ASP A 80 -5.02 3.64 -17.76
CA ASP A 80 -4.31 4.25 -18.90
C ASP A 80 -3.76 5.67 -18.63
N THR A 81 -3.84 6.18 -17.40
CA THR A 81 -3.32 7.52 -17.06
C THR A 81 -2.45 7.44 -15.81
N ILE A 82 -1.18 7.84 -15.94
CA ILE A 82 -0.33 8.11 -14.78
C ILE A 82 -0.71 9.47 -14.25
N TYR A 83 -1.18 9.51 -13.01
CA TYR A 83 -1.22 10.75 -12.25
C TYR A 83 0.16 10.95 -11.61
N HIS A 84 0.82 12.06 -11.94
CA HIS A 84 2.01 12.46 -11.20
C HIS A 84 1.60 12.72 -9.74
N PRO A 85 2.30 12.15 -8.77
CA PRO A 85 2.01 12.43 -7.37
C PRO A 85 2.30 13.90 -7.09
N THR A 86 1.44 14.53 -6.32
CA THR A 86 1.63 15.88 -5.79
C THR A 86 2.19 15.86 -4.38
N ASN A 87 2.08 14.73 -3.68
CA ASN A 87 2.57 14.56 -2.32
C ASN A 87 3.22 13.19 -2.14
N ALA A 88 4.28 13.17 -1.34
CA ALA A 88 4.88 11.97 -0.78
C ALA A 88 4.81 12.01 0.75
N TYR A 89 4.51 10.86 1.34
CA TYR A 89 4.53 10.66 2.79
C TYR A 89 5.63 9.68 3.16
N VAL A 90 6.52 10.08 4.07
CA VAL A 90 7.64 9.26 4.55
C VAL A 90 7.39 8.90 6.00
N SER A 91 7.03 7.64 6.27
CA SER A 91 6.88 7.15 7.64
C SER A 91 8.15 6.41 8.06
N MET A 92 8.93 7.01 8.96
CA MET A 92 10.11 6.37 9.54
C MET A 92 9.75 5.21 10.47
N PRO A 93 10.57 4.14 10.50
CA PRO A 93 10.35 3.03 11.41
C PRO A 93 10.58 3.46 12.86
N LYS A 94 9.70 2.99 13.74
CA LYS A 94 9.82 3.06 15.21
C LYS A 94 9.03 1.90 15.78
N LYS A 95 9.60 1.13 16.68
CA LYS A 95 8.95 -0.03 17.28
C LYS A 95 7.59 0.37 17.87
N ASN A 96 6.58 -0.45 17.59
CA ASN A 96 5.18 -0.23 17.95
C ASN A 96 4.48 0.93 17.22
N LYS A 97 5.15 1.64 16.29
CA LYS A 97 4.46 2.58 15.41
C LYS A 97 3.57 1.81 14.45
N HIS A 98 2.30 2.23 14.38
CA HIS A 98 1.30 1.71 13.46
C HIS A 98 0.92 2.79 12.46
N LEU A 99 1.04 2.47 11.18
CA LEU A 99 0.65 3.31 10.05
C LEU A 99 -0.55 2.67 9.37
N ALA A 100 -1.59 3.44 9.06
CA ALA A 100 -2.67 2.98 8.20
C ALA A 100 -2.85 3.94 7.01
N PHE A 101 -3.16 3.41 5.83
CA PHE A 101 -3.23 4.22 4.62
C PHE A 101 -4.18 3.59 3.60
N ASP A 102 -4.60 4.41 2.64
CA ASP A 102 -5.39 3.97 1.51
C ASP A 102 -4.58 3.03 0.62
N SER A 103 -5.02 1.77 0.53
CA SER A 103 -4.36 0.71 -0.21
C SER A 103 -4.23 0.97 -1.72
N ARG A 104 -4.95 1.96 -2.25
CA ARG A 104 -4.84 2.41 -3.65
C ARG A 104 -3.63 3.29 -3.90
N LEU A 105 -2.97 3.77 -2.86
CA LEU A 105 -1.81 4.66 -3.01
C LEU A 105 -0.57 3.86 -3.36
N PHE A 106 0.26 4.41 -4.24
CA PHE A 106 1.48 3.77 -4.67
C PHE A 106 2.53 3.87 -3.56
N HIS A 107 3.00 2.74 -3.05
CA HIS A 107 3.85 2.76 -1.86
C HIS A 107 4.91 1.66 -1.89
N GLY A 108 5.92 1.81 -1.05
CA GLY A 108 7.02 0.85 -0.93
C GLY A 108 8.03 1.27 0.14
N SER A 109 9.23 0.70 0.10
CA SER A 109 10.34 1.17 0.92
C SER A 109 11.51 1.58 0.02
N SER A 110 12.19 2.65 0.41
CA SER A 110 13.28 3.23 -0.38
C SER A 110 14.61 2.97 0.30
N GLY A 111 15.47 2.15 -0.30
CA GLY A 111 16.80 1.82 0.24
C GLY A 111 17.71 3.02 0.55
N PRO A 112 17.72 4.10 -0.26
CA PRO A 112 18.48 5.32 0.07
C PRO A 112 18.02 6.05 1.34
N LEU A 113 16.79 5.80 1.78
CA LEU A 113 16.24 6.35 3.01
C LEU A 113 16.32 5.23 4.06
N PHE A 114 17.31 5.23 4.95
CA PHE A 114 17.29 4.30 6.07
C PHE A 114 17.81 4.94 7.35
N VAL A 115 17.29 4.46 8.47
CA VAL A 115 17.78 4.80 9.81
C VAL A 115 18.37 3.57 10.49
N GLY A 116 19.38 3.78 11.33
CA GLY A 116 20.16 2.71 11.95
C GLY A 116 21.47 2.43 11.23
N LYS A 117 22.10 1.30 11.56
CA LYS A 117 23.36 0.86 10.95
C LYS A 117 23.08 -0.04 9.76
N GLU A 118 23.95 0.03 8.74
CA GLU A 118 23.94 -0.95 7.66
C GLU A 118 24.09 -2.35 8.26
N GLY A 119 23.25 -3.30 7.80
CA GLY A 119 23.16 -4.64 8.38
C GLY A 119 22.13 -4.80 9.50
N ASP A 120 21.58 -3.72 10.07
CA ASP A 120 20.49 -3.81 11.04
C ASP A 120 19.25 -4.48 10.41
N VAL A 121 18.45 -5.16 11.22
CA VAL A 121 17.24 -5.84 10.73
C VAL A 121 16.01 -4.97 10.92
N ARG A 122 15.37 -4.63 9.81
CA ARG A 122 14.03 -4.07 9.77
C ARG A 122 13.00 -5.19 9.87
N ILE A 123 12.07 -5.04 10.80
CA ILE A 123 10.94 -5.97 10.97
C ILE A 123 9.66 -5.15 10.96
N ALA A 124 8.71 -5.51 10.09
CA ALA A 124 7.39 -4.90 10.06
C ALA A 124 6.29 -5.94 9.79
N ILE A 125 5.08 -5.66 10.24
CA ILE A 125 3.87 -6.42 9.89
C ILE A 125 3.05 -5.56 8.93
N GLY A 126 2.88 -6.04 7.70
CA GLY A 126 1.91 -5.47 6.77
C GLY A 126 0.56 -6.16 6.94
N THR A 127 -0.53 -5.40 7.09
CA THR A 127 -1.89 -5.96 7.19
C THR A 127 -2.85 -5.23 6.27
N ASN A 128 -3.59 -6.01 5.49
CA ASN A 128 -4.55 -5.55 4.50
C ASN A 128 -5.96 -6.02 4.88
N PHE A 129 -6.90 -5.08 4.92
CA PHE A 129 -8.29 -5.30 5.30
C PHE A 129 -9.18 -5.34 4.07
N HIS A 130 -9.97 -6.41 3.92
CA HIS A 130 -10.72 -6.69 2.70
C HIS A 130 -12.23 -6.78 2.95
N THR A 131 -13.04 -6.35 1.98
CA THR A 131 -14.51 -6.47 2.00
C THR A 131 -15.03 -7.89 1.77
N GLN A 132 -14.12 -8.78 1.37
CA GLN A 132 -14.33 -10.20 1.12
C GLN A 132 -13.05 -10.96 1.48
N ARG A 133 -13.12 -12.28 1.57
CA ARG A 133 -11.93 -13.11 1.74
C ARG A 133 -11.11 -13.08 0.44
N SER A 134 -9.81 -12.77 0.51
CA SER A 134 -8.96 -12.74 -0.68
C SER A 134 -8.73 -14.13 -1.26
N LEU A 135 -8.74 -14.25 -2.58
CA LEU A 135 -8.44 -15.47 -3.31
C LEU A 135 -6.99 -15.91 -3.09
N GLU A 136 -6.06 -14.98 -2.90
CA GLU A 136 -4.69 -15.32 -2.55
C GLU A 136 -4.63 -16.26 -1.33
N THR A 137 -5.47 -16.03 -0.32
CA THR A 137 -5.54 -16.90 0.88
C THR A 137 -6.21 -18.25 0.62
N ILE A 138 -7.05 -18.35 -0.41
CA ILE A 138 -7.73 -19.59 -0.79
C ILE A 138 -6.80 -20.45 -1.66
N TYR A 139 -6.15 -19.84 -2.65
CA TYR A 139 -5.26 -20.53 -3.58
C TYR A 139 -3.86 -20.78 -3.02
N SER A 140 -3.40 -20.07 -1.99
CA SER A 140 -2.14 -20.40 -1.30
C SER A 140 -2.10 -21.86 -0.83
N LYS A 141 -3.25 -22.46 -0.52
CA LYS A 141 -3.36 -23.90 -0.20
C LYS A 141 -3.09 -24.82 -1.40
N ARG A 142 -3.47 -24.45 -2.62
CA ARG A 142 -3.11 -25.16 -3.86
C ARG A 142 -1.68 -24.83 -4.32
N HIS A 143 -1.20 -23.62 -4.03
CA HIS A 143 0.17 -23.16 -4.26
C HIS A 143 1.18 -23.66 -3.23
N ARG A 144 0.80 -24.52 -2.26
CA ARG A 144 1.75 -25.26 -1.40
C ARG A 144 2.74 -26.14 -2.17
N LEU A 145 2.55 -26.32 -3.49
CA LEU A 145 3.55 -26.93 -4.38
C LEU A 145 4.60 -25.94 -4.92
N MET A 146 4.39 -24.62 -4.81
CA MET A 146 5.44 -23.62 -5.06
C MET A 146 6.15 -23.28 -3.74
N LYS A 147 7.12 -24.13 -3.39
CA LYS A 147 8.15 -23.80 -2.40
C LYS A 147 8.84 -22.51 -2.81
N GLN A 148 8.58 -21.41 -2.11
CA GLN A 148 9.54 -20.32 -1.99
C GLN A 148 9.20 -19.47 -0.75
N TYR A 149 10.16 -19.47 0.18
CA TYR A 149 10.26 -18.65 1.39
C TYR A 149 9.27 -18.96 2.53
N VAL A 150 9.25 -20.21 3.00
CA VAL A 150 8.99 -20.47 4.43
C VAL A 150 10.35 -20.50 5.12
N HIS A 151 10.79 -19.34 5.64
CA HIS A 151 11.89 -19.34 6.60
C HIS A 151 11.48 -20.16 7.83
N ARG A 152 12.48 -20.83 8.43
CA ARG A 152 12.39 -21.74 9.58
C ARG A 152 11.31 -21.32 10.59
N PRO A 153 10.59 -22.26 11.22
CA PRO A 153 9.72 -21.92 12.33
C PRO A 153 10.53 -21.16 13.37
N LEU A 154 10.18 -19.89 13.58
CA LEU A 154 10.63 -19.14 14.74
C LEU A 154 10.14 -19.94 15.95
N GLU A 155 11.05 -20.37 16.81
CA GLU A 155 10.71 -20.86 18.14
C GLU A 155 10.05 -19.69 18.88
N VAL A 156 8.71 -19.66 18.85
CA VAL A 156 7.92 -18.73 19.65
C VAL A 156 8.11 -19.17 21.09
N ARG A 157 8.98 -18.48 21.83
CA ARG A 157 9.01 -18.60 23.29
C ARG A 157 7.70 -18.00 23.80
N SER A 158 6.92 -18.82 24.47
CA SER A 158 5.74 -18.39 25.21
C SER A 158 6.22 -17.63 26.46
N GLU A 159 6.50 -16.34 26.31
CA GLU A 159 6.50 -15.44 27.45
C GLU A 159 5.04 -15.00 27.69
N GLU A 160 4.66 -14.90 28.97
CA GLU A 160 3.30 -14.50 29.35
C GLU A 160 2.95 -13.16 28.70
N ALA A 161 1.90 -13.17 27.88
CA ALA A 161 1.44 -11.97 27.19
C ALA A 161 1.08 -10.91 28.24
N THR A 162 1.62 -9.70 28.08
CA THR A 162 1.18 -8.54 28.83
C THR A 162 -0.33 -8.38 28.63
N PRO A 163 -1.12 -8.15 29.68
CA PRO A 163 -2.56 -7.97 29.53
C PRO A 163 -2.85 -6.82 28.55
N PRO A 164 -3.93 -6.92 27.74
CA PRO A 164 -4.28 -5.89 26.78
C PRO A 164 -4.45 -4.54 27.47
N ILE A 165 -3.85 -3.50 26.88
CA ILE A 165 -4.05 -2.11 27.31
C ILE A 165 -5.53 -1.78 27.07
N ASP A 166 -6.27 -1.49 28.14
CA ASP A 166 -7.66 -1.06 28.09
C ASP A 166 -7.72 0.40 27.61
N MET A 167 -8.00 0.61 26.32
CA MET A 167 -8.07 1.94 25.70
C MET A 167 -9.45 2.61 25.85
N ARG A 168 -10.17 2.34 26.95
CA ARG A 168 -11.47 2.97 27.23
C ARG A 168 -11.32 4.29 27.97
N GLU A 169 -10.77 5.31 27.33
CA GLU A 169 -11.04 6.70 27.72
C GLU A 169 -11.33 7.58 26.49
N CYS A 170 -12.60 8.00 26.44
CA CYS A 170 -13.25 9.13 25.76
C CYS A 170 -12.53 9.92 24.65
N VAL A 171 -13.20 10.11 23.51
CA VAL A 171 -13.39 11.44 22.89
C VAL A 171 -14.76 11.54 22.20
N ALA A 172 -15.38 12.72 22.30
CA ALA A 172 -16.71 13.11 21.81
C ALA A 172 -16.86 13.19 20.28
N GLU A 173 -18.13 13.21 19.84
CA GLU A 173 -18.59 13.36 18.45
C GLU A 173 -17.95 14.58 17.76
N ARG A 174 -17.43 14.39 16.54
CA ARG A 174 -16.94 15.46 15.66
C ARG A 174 -17.63 15.39 14.30
N GLU A 175 -17.97 16.56 13.78
CA GLU A 175 -18.53 16.81 12.45
C GLU A 175 -17.57 16.35 11.34
N ASP A 176 -18.15 15.94 10.21
CA ASP A 176 -17.49 15.29 9.07
C ASP A 176 -16.38 16.16 8.44
N GLU A 177 -15.15 15.96 8.92
CA GLU A 177 -13.91 16.33 8.23
C GLU A 177 -13.39 15.16 7.36
N PRO A 178 -12.53 15.42 6.35
CA PRO A 178 -12.03 14.39 5.45
C PRO A 178 -11.48 13.16 6.19
N VAL A 179 -11.81 12.01 5.61
CA VAL A 179 -11.95 10.70 6.26
C VAL A 179 -10.67 10.09 6.84
N ILE A 180 -9.50 10.60 6.50
CA ILE A 180 -8.24 10.36 7.21
C ILE A 180 -7.46 11.68 7.09
N LYS A 181 -7.32 12.44 8.19
CA LYS A 181 -6.36 13.56 8.21
C LYS A 181 -4.97 13.01 7.85
N PRO A 182 -4.15 13.72 7.05
CA PRO A 182 -2.73 13.38 6.94
C PRO A 182 -2.16 13.21 8.35
N TRP A 183 -1.61 12.02 8.59
CA TRP A 183 -1.26 11.50 9.91
C TRP A 183 -0.24 12.40 10.59
N ASN A 184 -0.61 13.14 11.64
CA ASN A 184 0.31 13.97 12.45
C ASN A 184 1.50 14.47 11.61
N THR A 185 1.21 15.05 10.44
CA THR A 185 2.25 15.63 9.61
C THR A 185 2.69 16.87 10.38
N ASP A 186 3.98 17.02 10.60
CA ASP A 186 4.46 18.27 11.18
C ASP A 186 4.38 19.35 10.11
N ASP A 187 3.19 19.93 9.97
CA ASP A 187 2.87 20.96 8.99
C ASP A 187 3.68 22.25 9.22
N ASN A 188 4.44 22.33 10.33
CA ASN A 188 5.30 23.47 10.66
C ASN A 188 6.70 23.35 10.07
N VAL A 189 7.07 22.22 9.44
CA VAL A 189 8.39 22.05 8.83
C VAL A 189 8.28 22.26 7.32
N GLY A 190 8.77 23.41 6.85
CA GLY A 190 8.86 23.71 5.43
C GLY A 190 9.87 22.81 4.71
N ASP A 191 9.56 22.46 3.45
CA ASP A 191 10.46 21.70 2.59
C ASP A 191 11.79 22.46 2.36
N PRO A 192 12.95 21.78 2.36
CA PRO A 192 14.23 22.40 2.07
C PRO A 192 14.39 22.73 0.58
N LEU A 193 15.36 23.59 0.25
CA LEU A 193 15.67 23.99 -1.13
C LEU A 193 15.89 22.78 -2.05
N ARG A 194 15.26 22.83 -3.23
CA ARG A 194 15.27 21.77 -4.27
C ARG A 194 16.66 21.37 -4.76
N GLU A 195 17.63 22.29 -4.71
CA GLU A 195 19.02 22.05 -5.13
C GLU A 195 19.72 20.95 -4.31
N ASN A 196 19.22 20.67 -3.09
CA ASN A 196 19.76 19.64 -2.20
C ASN A 196 18.99 18.32 -2.27
N TRP A 197 18.08 18.15 -3.24
CA TRP A 197 17.29 16.93 -3.36
C TRP A 197 18.09 15.84 -4.07
N THR A 198 17.98 14.62 -3.54
CA THR A 198 18.66 13.45 -4.09
C THR A 198 17.72 12.68 -5.00
N SER A 199 18.16 12.47 -6.24
CA SER A 199 17.48 11.61 -7.20
C SER A 199 17.80 10.14 -6.93
N PHE A 200 16.78 9.30 -6.91
CA PHE A 200 16.93 7.84 -6.82
C PHE A 200 15.92 7.10 -7.71
N GLN A 201 16.29 5.88 -8.09
CA GLN A 201 15.42 5.03 -8.89
C GLN A 201 14.48 4.24 -7.97
N ILE A 202 13.18 4.38 -8.20
CA ILE A 202 12.16 3.52 -7.61
C ILE A 202 12.16 2.20 -8.36
N LYS A 203 12.54 1.12 -7.66
CA LYS A 203 12.34 -0.24 -8.15
C LYS A 203 10.84 -0.54 -8.03
N THR A 204 10.23 -0.96 -9.15
CA THR A 204 8.89 -1.58 -9.20
C THR A 204 9.05 -3.10 -9.17
N ASN A 205 8.06 -3.84 -8.64
CA ASN A 205 8.14 -5.31 -8.57
C ASN A 205 8.50 -5.91 -9.95
N HIS A 206 8.99 -7.16 -9.99
CA HIS A 206 9.74 -7.82 -11.09
C HIS A 206 9.21 -7.69 -12.54
N GLN A 207 8.13 -6.96 -12.80
CA GLN A 207 7.55 -6.71 -14.11
C GLN A 207 6.88 -5.33 -14.30
N GLY A 208 7.12 -4.30 -13.48
CA GLY A 208 6.41 -3.01 -13.61
C GLY A 208 4.88 -3.13 -13.46
N ARG A 209 4.42 -4.30 -12.94
CA ARG A 209 3.03 -4.78 -12.89
C ARG A 209 2.11 -3.87 -12.09
N SER A 210 2.68 -3.19 -11.10
CA SER A 210 1.95 -2.32 -10.21
C SER A 210 1.58 -1.01 -10.86
N PHE A 211 2.42 -0.42 -11.73
CA PHE A 211 2.14 0.94 -12.18
C PHE A 211 1.03 1.02 -13.25
N PHE A 212 0.92 0.01 -14.13
CA PHE A 212 -0.13 -0.05 -15.16
C PHE A 212 -0.77 -1.42 -15.24
N ALA A 213 -2.10 -1.45 -15.20
CA ALA A 213 -2.88 -2.66 -15.46
C ALA A 213 -2.96 -3.01 -16.95
N SER A 214 -2.87 -2.02 -17.85
CA SER A 214 -3.03 -2.19 -19.30
C SER A 214 -1.70 -2.42 -20.05
N ASP A 215 -0.63 -1.75 -19.65
CA ASP A 215 0.67 -1.74 -20.33
C ASP A 215 1.59 -2.89 -19.89
N ARG A 216 1.12 -4.11 -20.15
CA ARG A 216 1.76 -5.39 -19.76
C ARG A 216 3.10 -5.68 -20.44
N TYR A 217 3.66 -4.77 -21.22
CA TYR A 217 4.84 -4.98 -22.08
C TYR A 217 5.95 -3.94 -21.86
N LYS A 218 5.79 -3.05 -20.86
CA LYS A 218 6.72 -1.95 -20.62
C LYS A 218 7.36 -2.10 -19.25
N LYS A 219 8.69 -2.16 -19.23
CA LYS A 219 9.45 -1.96 -18.01
C LYS A 219 9.43 -0.46 -17.72
N SER A 220 8.68 -0.06 -16.71
CA SER A 220 8.68 1.32 -16.24
C SER A 220 9.88 1.54 -15.32
N ASN A 221 10.72 2.50 -15.69
CA ASN A 221 11.77 3.04 -14.84
C ASN A 221 11.21 4.33 -14.22
N ILE A 222 10.99 4.29 -12.92
CA ILE A 222 10.50 5.44 -12.16
C ILE A 222 11.70 6.04 -11.44
N THR A 223 11.91 7.34 -11.61
CA THR A 223 12.91 8.11 -10.86
C THR A 223 12.20 9.16 -10.02
N MET A 224 12.61 9.29 -8.77
CA MET A 224 12.04 10.23 -7.82
C MET A 224 13.15 11.07 -7.19
N GLN A 225 12.86 12.34 -6.92
CA GLN A 225 13.72 13.22 -6.15
C GLN A 225 13.09 13.46 -4.78
N LEU A 226 13.89 13.36 -3.72
CA LEU A 226 13.48 13.71 -2.35
C LEU A 226 14.64 14.38 -1.60
N PRO A 227 14.36 15.23 -0.60
CA PRO A 227 15.39 15.82 0.25
C PRO A 227 15.89 14.82 1.30
N ILE A 228 16.67 13.82 0.88
CA ILE A 228 17.10 12.69 1.71
C ILE A 228 17.78 13.14 3.00
N ASP A 229 18.75 14.06 2.92
CA ASP A 229 19.51 14.48 4.10
C ASP A 229 18.64 15.16 5.15
N TRP A 230 17.70 16.01 4.72
CA TRP A 230 16.72 16.65 5.60
C TRP A 230 15.76 15.63 6.20
N ILE A 231 15.26 14.67 5.41
CA ILE A 231 14.39 13.58 5.93
C ILE A 231 15.11 12.81 7.04
N LEU A 232 16.39 12.48 6.82
CA LEU A 232 17.21 11.76 7.80
C LEU A 232 17.54 12.62 9.02
N GLU A 233 17.73 13.92 8.86
CA GLU A 233 17.88 14.87 9.97
C GLU A 233 16.62 14.93 10.84
N GLN A 234 15.43 15.07 10.23
CA GLN A 234 14.17 15.03 10.96
C GLN A 234 14.00 13.73 11.75
N ALA A 235 14.38 12.59 11.16
CA ALA A 235 14.31 11.30 11.83
C ALA A 235 15.29 11.14 13.00
N ARG A 236 16.39 11.90 13.02
CA ARG A 236 17.31 11.96 14.17
C ARG A 236 16.71 12.78 15.31
N HIS A 237 15.94 13.82 15.00
CA HIS A 237 15.27 14.66 15.99
C HIS A 237 14.04 13.98 16.59
N ASP A 238 13.16 13.44 15.74
CA ASP A 238 11.99 12.66 16.14
C ASP A 238 12.03 11.28 15.48
N MET A 239 12.52 10.30 16.23
CA MET A 239 12.55 8.92 15.78
C MET A 239 11.13 8.42 15.52
N GLY A 240 10.89 7.95 14.30
CA GLY A 240 9.58 7.49 13.86
C GLY A 240 8.65 8.59 13.41
N CYS A 241 9.16 9.77 13.05
CA CYS A 241 8.36 10.83 12.43
C CYS A 241 7.63 10.35 11.15
N THR A 242 6.56 11.05 10.79
CA THR A 242 5.91 10.95 9.49
C THR A 242 5.96 12.31 8.83
N LEU A 243 6.62 12.40 7.67
CA LEU A 243 6.80 13.65 6.94
C LEU A 243 5.88 13.66 5.73
N SER A 244 5.31 14.83 5.41
CA SER A 244 4.65 15.11 4.14
C SER A 244 5.57 16.00 3.31
N ILE A 245 5.72 15.69 2.03
CA ILE A 245 6.62 16.39 1.11
C ILE A 245 5.83 16.73 -0.14
N THR A 246 5.84 18.01 -0.52
CA THR A 246 5.17 18.47 -1.74
C THR A 246 6.04 18.18 -2.95
N LEU A 247 5.49 17.51 -3.95
CA LEU A 247 6.20 17.16 -5.19
C LEU A 247 5.77 18.07 -6.34
N GLU A 248 6.75 18.50 -7.12
CA GLU A 248 6.53 19.07 -8.44
C GLU A 248 6.62 17.98 -9.50
N ARG A 249 6.08 18.29 -10.69
CA ARG A 249 6.09 17.36 -11.83
C ARG A 249 7.51 16.89 -12.21
N SER A 250 8.54 17.71 -11.98
CA SER A 250 9.95 17.37 -12.24
C SER A 250 10.54 16.37 -11.24
N ASP A 251 9.92 16.19 -10.08
CA ASP A 251 10.43 15.33 -9.01
C ASP A 251 10.06 13.87 -9.22
N PHE A 252 9.09 13.60 -10.09
CA PHE A 252 8.60 12.27 -10.37
C PHE A 252 8.54 12.04 -11.88
N ASN A 253 9.49 11.26 -12.38
CA ASN A 253 9.60 10.94 -13.79
C ASN A 253 9.41 9.44 -14.02
N VAL A 254 8.62 9.10 -15.04
CA VAL A 254 8.37 7.74 -15.47
C VAL A 254 8.83 7.60 -16.91
N SER A 255 9.78 6.71 -17.13
CA SER A 255 10.23 6.32 -18.46
C SER A 255 9.84 4.88 -18.73
N HIS A 256 9.58 4.55 -20.00
CA HIS A 256 9.22 3.20 -20.41
C HIS A 256 10.27 2.63 -21.34
N HIS A 257 10.76 1.44 -21.04
CA HIS A 257 11.50 0.63 -21.99
C HIS A 257 10.60 -0.50 -22.48
N ARG A 258 10.51 -0.63 -23.80
CA ARG A 258 9.87 -1.78 -24.43
C ARG A 258 10.73 -3.00 -24.16
N ASP A 259 10.16 -3.99 -23.47
CA ASP A 259 10.84 -5.27 -23.27
C ASP A 259 10.37 -6.24 -24.37
N GLU A 260 11.17 -6.36 -25.43
CA GLU A 260 10.86 -7.23 -26.58
C GLU A 260 10.86 -8.72 -26.21
N ASN A 261 11.51 -9.09 -25.11
CA ASN A 261 11.60 -10.47 -24.63
C ASN A 261 10.50 -10.81 -23.62
N TYR A 262 9.62 -9.86 -23.28
CA TYR A 262 8.56 -10.07 -22.31
C TYR A 262 7.54 -11.09 -22.82
N ARG A 263 7.53 -12.27 -22.17
CA ARG A 263 6.47 -13.26 -22.38
C ARG A 263 5.27 -12.89 -21.51
N PRO A 264 4.07 -12.66 -22.09
CA PRO A 264 2.89 -12.40 -21.29
C PRO A 264 2.69 -13.56 -20.31
N LYS A 265 2.47 -13.22 -19.03
CA LYS A 265 2.04 -14.22 -18.04
C LYS A 265 0.90 -15.05 -18.68
N PRO A 266 0.92 -16.39 -18.54
CA PRO A 266 -0.18 -17.20 -19.01
C PRO A 266 -1.45 -16.59 -18.44
N LYS A 267 -2.44 -16.36 -19.30
CA LYS A 267 -3.78 -15.95 -18.92
C LYS A 267 -4.33 -17.06 -18.03
N ILE A 268 -3.99 -17.11 -16.74
CA ILE A 268 -4.66 -17.93 -15.75
C ILE A 268 -5.99 -17.23 -15.48
N ARG A 269 -6.81 -17.22 -16.53
CA ARG A 269 -8.19 -16.80 -16.58
C ARG A 269 -9.04 -17.99 -16.12
N ASN A 270 -8.65 -18.62 -15.01
CA ASN A 270 -9.49 -19.67 -14.46
C ASN A 270 -10.87 -19.01 -14.21
N LYS A 271 -11.92 -19.66 -14.70
CA LYS A 271 -13.31 -19.21 -14.64
C LYS A 271 -13.68 -18.76 -13.21
N GLU A 272 -13.12 -19.44 -12.22
CA GLU A 272 -13.27 -19.15 -10.79
C GLU A 272 -12.73 -17.76 -10.39
N ALA A 273 -11.47 -17.42 -10.73
CA ALA A 273 -10.89 -16.11 -10.42
C ALA A 273 -11.66 -14.95 -11.06
N LYS A 274 -12.20 -15.15 -12.27
CA LYS A 274 -13.08 -14.17 -12.93
C LYS A 274 -14.40 -13.97 -12.20
N LEU A 275 -15.03 -15.07 -11.77
CA LEU A 275 -16.30 -15.01 -11.05
C LEU A 275 -16.12 -14.26 -9.74
N VAL A 276 -15.09 -14.61 -8.98
CA VAL A 276 -14.81 -13.96 -7.69
C VAL A 276 -14.40 -12.49 -7.87
N ALA A 277 -13.55 -12.16 -8.85
CA ALA A 277 -13.23 -10.77 -9.17
C ALA A 277 -14.51 -9.97 -9.50
N ARG A 278 -15.43 -10.54 -10.29
CA ARG A 278 -16.72 -9.91 -10.61
C ARG A 278 -17.59 -9.72 -9.37
N GLU A 279 -17.70 -10.72 -8.50
CA GLU A 279 -18.45 -10.64 -7.25
C GLU A 279 -17.87 -9.60 -6.28
N MET A 280 -16.53 -9.52 -6.18
CA MET A 280 -15.82 -8.50 -5.40
C MET A 280 -16.16 -7.09 -5.90
N LEU A 281 -16.12 -6.88 -7.21
CA LEU A 281 -16.50 -5.60 -7.82
C LEU A 281 -17.98 -5.27 -7.61
N LEU A 282 -18.90 -6.20 -7.87
CA LEU A 282 -20.35 -5.99 -7.70
C LEU A 282 -20.70 -5.61 -6.26
N LYS A 283 -20.13 -6.31 -5.27
CA LYS A 283 -20.33 -5.97 -3.86
C LYS A 283 -19.79 -4.58 -3.53
N ARG A 284 -18.67 -4.17 -4.14
CA ARG A 284 -18.17 -2.79 -4.00
C ARG A 284 -19.11 -1.78 -4.65
N CYS A 285 -19.68 -2.08 -5.82
CA CYS A 285 -20.70 -1.23 -6.42
C CYS A 285 -21.91 -1.04 -5.49
N GLN A 286 -22.23 -2.00 -4.61
CA GLN A 286 -23.32 -1.89 -3.63
C GLN A 286 -22.94 -1.06 -2.40
N ILE A 287 -21.69 -1.14 -1.95
CA ILE A 287 -21.19 -0.36 -0.80
C ILE A 287 -21.09 1.13 -1.14
N TYR A 288 -20.82 1.48 -2.40
CA TYR A 288 -20.57 2.84 -2.85
C TYR A 288 -21.80 3.81 -2.88
N PRO A 289 -22.99 3.43 -3.39
CA PRO A 289 -24.13 4.34 -3.44
C PRO A 289 -24.61 4.78 -2.05
N ASP A 290 -24.33 4.01 -0.99
CA ASP A 290 -24.74 4.30 0.38
C ASP A 290 -23.66 5.07 1.20
N GLY A 291 -22.55 5.49 0.56
CA GLY A 291 -21.52 6.28 1.22
C GLY A 291 -20.39 6.71 0.29
N LEU A 292 -20.24 8.02 0.11
CA LEU A 292 -19.18 8.71 -0.67
C LEU A 292 -17.73 8.44 -0.19
N LEU A 293 -17.53 7.51 0.76
CA LEU A 293 -16.32 7.37 1.56
C LEU A 293 -15.57 6.04 1.34
N SER A 294 -16.02 5.21 0.40
CA SER A 294 -15.25 4.00 0.04
C SER A 294 -13.96 4.44 -0.64
N MET A 295 -12.81 4.15 0.00
CA MET A 295 -11.46 4.31 -0.53
C MET A 295 -11.18 3.39 -1.74
N ASN A 296 -12.19 3.09 -2.57
CA ASN A 296 -12.11 2.23 -3.74
C ASN A 296 -13.39 2.29 -4.60
N PRO A 297 -13.62 3.36 -5.39
CA PRO A 297 -14.70 3.34 -6.36
C PRO A 297 -14.36 2.27 -7.42
N PRO A 298 -15.30 1.37 -7.74
CA PRO A 298 -15.10 0.44 -8.83
C PRO A 298 -15.17 1.23 -10.15
N LEU A 299 -14.00 1.60 -10.68
CA LEU A 299 -13.90 2.38 -11.92
C LEU A 299 -14.11 1.54 -13.19
N ASN A 300 -14.56 0.29 -13.03
CA ASN A 300 -15.03 -0.48 -14.16
C ASN A 300 -16.52 -0.19 -14.41
N VAL A 301 -16.76 0.80 -15.28
CA VAL A 301 -18.09 1.17 -15.78
C VAL A 301 -18.86 0.00 -16.41
N ASN A 302 -18.16 -1.04 -16.89
CA ASN A 302 -18.79 -2.23 -17.45
C ASN A 302 -19.32 -3.18 -16.36
N VAL A 303 -18.85 -3.08 -15.12
CA VAL A 303 -19.26 -3.94 -14.00
C VAL A 303 -20.25 -3.22 -13.08
N CYS A 304 -20.15 -1.90 -12.96
CA CYS A 304 -21.07 -1.08 -12.17
C CYS A 304 -21.87 -0.10 -13.04
N PRO A 305 -22.68 -0.55 -14.00
CA PRO A 305 -23.41 0.34 -14.90
C PRO A 305 -24.40 1.25 -14.16
N GLN A 306 -24.89 0.82 -12.99
CA GLN A 306 -25.80 1.58 -12.14
C GLN A 306 -25.15 2.80 -11.46
N LEU A 307 -23.80 2.83 -11.33
CA LEU A 307 -23.09 4.01 -10.79
C LEU A 307 -23.08 5.20 -11.76
N LEU A 308 -23.48 4.99 -13.02
CA LEU A 308 -23.69 6.04 -14.01
C LEU A 308 -25.17 6.45 -14.13
N GLY A 309 -26.04 6.01 -13.21
CA GLY A 309 -27.47 6.24 -13.26
C GLY A 309 -27.84 7.66 -13.72
N SER A 310 -28.43 7.74 -14.91
CA SER A 310 -29.45 8.72 -15.26
C SER A 310 -29.05 10.19 -15.21
N ASN A 311 -27.82 10.57 -15.57
CA ASN A 311 -27.46 11.96 -15.88
C ASN A 311 -26.26 12.04 -16.85
N ARG A 312 -26.44 11.51 -18.06
CA ARG A 312 -25.76 12.03 -19.26
C ARG A 312 -26.81 12.26 -20.33
#